data_AF-K1SNZ8-F1
#
_entry.id   AF-K1SNZ8-F1
#
_cell.length_a   1.000
_cell.length_b   1.000
_cell.length_c   1.000
_cell.angle_alpha   90.00
_cell.angle_beta   90.00
_cell.angle_gamma   90.00
#
_symmetry.space_group_name_H-M   'P 1'
#
loop_
_entity.id
_entity.type
_entity.pdbx_description
1 polymer ?
#
loop_
_entity_poly.entity_id
_entity_poly.type
_entity_poly.pdbx_seq_one_letter_code
_entity_poly.pdbx_strand_id
1 'polypeptide(L)'
;GDKLWSQGAGQGFAHLRPQYIDFENPFKEGTYRAIETIKKGNASTAEWIPEIPSTGQYAVYVSYQTLPNSADDALYTVYHKGGTTQFKVNQQMGGGTWIYLGTFGFNAGRNNECKVVLSNLSSKVGRIITADAVKIGGGMGNIARRISNEGATENLKSSDTRNLQNTHTGNIQDRVT
;
A
#
# COMPACT_ATOMS: atom_id res chain seq x y z
N GLY A 1 -1.45 -19.10 -17.68
CA GLY A 1 -1.77 -20.35 -16.97
C GLY A 1 -3.18 -20.78 -17.30
N ASP A 2 -3.73 -21.68 -16.49
CA ASP A 2 -4.97 -22.44 -16.76
C ASP A 2 -6.26 -21.59 -16.66
N LYS A 3 -6.17 -20.39 -16.06
CA LYS A 3 -7.26 -19.41 -16.00
C LYS A 3 -6.81 -18.10 -16.64
N LEU A 4 -7.74 -17.36 -17.24
CA LEU A 4 -7.45 -16.09 -17.89
C LEU A 4 -7.84 -14.92 -16.98
N TRP A 5 -7.00 -13.88 -16.98
CA TRP A 5 -7.36 -12.60 -16.38
C TRP A 5 -8.44 -11.92 -17.22
N SER A 6 -9.45 -11.38 -16.55
CA SER A 6 -10.50 -10.59 -17.18
C SER A 6 -10.51 -9.17 -16.64
N GLN A 7 -11.09 -8.25 -17.41
CA GLN A 7 -11.36 -6.90 -16.97
C GLN A 7 -12.43 -6.91 -15.88
N GLY A 8 -12.15 -6.30 -14.73
CA GLY A 8 -13.13 -6.12 -13.66
C GLY A 8 -14.21 -5.12 -14.03
N ALA A 9 -15.45 -5.32 -13.55
CA ALA A 9 -16.60 -4.48 -13.84
C ALA A 9 -16.69 -3.20 -12.98
N GLY A 10 -15.64 -2.88 -12.22
CA GLY A 10 -15.63 -1.75 -11.28
C GLY A 10 -14.38 -0.91 -11.37
N GLN A 11 -14.25 0.03 -10.44
CA GLN A 11 -13.17 0.98 -10.42
C GLN A 11 -11.92 0.42 -9.73
N GLY A 12 -10.76 0.90 -10.16
CA GLY A 12 -9.45 0.62 -9.56
C GLY A 12 -8.63 1.90 -9.42
N PHE A 13 -7.37 1.76 -9.06
CA PHE A 13 -6.43 2.86 -8.98
C PHE A 13 -6.00 3.34 -10.36
N ALA A 14 -6.03 4.65 -10.58
CA ALA A 14 -5.29 5.30 -11.67
C ALA A 14 -4.55 6.52 -11.14
N HIS A 15 -3.27 6.65 -11.55
CA HIS A 15 -2.46 7.83 -11.25
C HIS A 15 -2.58 8.88 -12.37
N LEU A 16 -3.76 9.48 -12.53
CA LEU A 16 -4.05 10.42 -13.60
C LEU A 16 -3.55 11.85 -13.32
N ARG A 17 -3.24 12.17 -12.06
CA ARG A 17 -2.85 13.51 -11.64
C ARG A 17 -1.62 13.49 -10.71
N PRO A 18 -0.71 14.47 -10.83
CA PRO A 18 0.46 14.58 -9.96
C PRO A 18 0.10 14.92 -8.50
N GLN A 19 -1.05 15.57 -8.28
CA GLN A 19 -1.62 15.84 -6.95
C GLN A 19 -3.13 15.65 -7.01
N TYR A 20 -3.70 14.94 -6.05
CA TYR A 20 -5.14 14.85 -5.85
C TYR A 20 -5.56 15.94 -4.87
N ILE A 21 -6.36 16.89 -5.34
CA ILE A 21 -6.98 17.93 -4.53
C ILE A 21 -8.41 17.49 -4.17
N ASP A 22 -8.97 18.09 -3.11
CA ASP A 22 -10.22 17.76 -2.41
C ASP A 22 -11.27 16.91 -3.17
N PHE A 23 -11.75 15.85 -2.50
CA PHE A 23 -12.78 14.87 -2.93
C PHE A 23 -12.45 13.92 -4.09
N GLU A 24 -11.29 14.05 -4.73
CA GLU A 24 -10.85 13.10 -5.76
C GLU A 24 -10.29 11.81 -5.14
N ASN A 25 -10.90 10.67 -5.47
CA ASN A 25 -10.43 9.36 -5.02
C ASN A 25 -9.79 8.59 -6.20
N PRO A 26 -8.45 8.45 -6.25
CA PRO A 26 -7.77 7.79 -7.35
C PRO A 26 -8.13 6.31 -7.51
N PHE A 27 -8.64 5.66 -6.46
CA PHE A 27 -9.14 4.27 -6.50
C PHE A 27 -10.50 4.14 -7.19
N LYS A 28 -11.05 5.26 -7.69
CA LYS A 28 -12.29 5.29 -8.46
C LYS A 28 -12.07 5.64 -9.94
N GLU A 29 -10.84 5.88 -10.35
CA GLU A 29 -10.52 6.45 -11.68
C GLU A 29 -9.87 5.44 -12.63
N GLY A 30 -9.37 4.33 -12.10
CA GLY A 30 -8.74 3.27 -12.86
C GLY A 30 -9.59 2.03 -13.01
N THR A 31 -8.92 0.93 -13.30
CA THR A 31 -9.54 -0.37 -13.49
C THR A 31 -8.69 -1.45 -12.84
N TYR A 32 -9.30 -2.59 -12.52
CA TYR A 32 -8.59 -3.77 -12.02
C TYR A 32 -8.81 -4.97 -12.94
N ARG A 33 -7.93 -5.96 -12.85
CA ARG A 33 -8.10 -7.29 -13.45
C ARG A 33 -8.57 -8.28 -12.40
N ALA A 34 -9.36 -9.27 -12.81
CA ALA A 34 -9.84 -10.34 -11.94
C ALA A 34 -9.49 -11.72 -12.51
N ILE A 35 -9.31 -12.69 -11.64
CA ILE A 35 -9.06 -14.08 -12.02
C ILE A 35 -9.60 -15.03 -10.97
N GLU A 36 -10.02 -16.21 -11.40
CA GLU A 36 -10.40 -17.31 -10.51
C GLU A 36 -9.16 -18.04 -9.98
N THR A 37 -9.20 -18.43 -8.70
CA THR A 37 -8.13 -19.18 -8.06
C THR A 37 -8.08 -20.63 -8.51
N ILE A 38 -6.86 -21.17 -8.57
CA ILE A 38 -6.60 -22.60 -8.75
C ILE A 38 -5.74 -23.10 -7.58
N LYS A 39 -5.82 -24.40 -7.28
CA LYS A 39 -5.00 -25.03 -6.22
C LYS A 39 -3.75 -25.71 -6.76
N LYS A 40 -3.84 -26.26 -7.97
CA LYS A 40 -2.78 -26.97 -8.70
C LYS A 40 -2.98 -26.70 -10.20
N GLY A 41 -1.92 -26.87 -10.98
CA GLY A 41 -1.92 -26.60 -12.42
C GLY A 41 -0.97 -25.46 -12.79
N ASN A 42 -1.08 -24.96 -14.02
CA ASN A 42 -0.26 -23.85 -14.48
C ASN A 42 -0.85 -22.55 -13.93
N ALA A 43 -0.17 -21.94 -12.98
CA ALA A 43 -0.56 -20.66 -12.42
C ALA A 43 -0.62 -19.57 -13.51
N SER A 44 -1.57 -18.66 -13.34
CA SER A 44 -1.58 -17.38 -14.05
C SER A 44 -1.11 -16.29 -13.09
N THR A 45 -0.28 -15.40 -13.62
CA THR A 45 0.35 -14.33 -12.84
C THR A 45 0.03 -12.95 -13.40
N ALA A 46 0.08 -11.95 -12.53
CA ALA A 46 0.21 -10.55 -12.89
C ALA A 46 1.57 -10.06 -12.36
N GLU A 47 2.32 -9.31 -13.17
CA GLU A 47 3.67 -8.87 -12.83
C GLU A 47 3.79 -7.34 -12.95
N TRP A 48 4.40 -6.72 -11.94
CA TRP A 48 4.75 -5.31 -11.93
C TRP A 48 6.26 -5.17 -11.85
N ILE A 49 6.87 -4.67 -12.92
CA ILE A 49 8.32 -4.45 -13.03
C ILE A 49 8.57 -2.93 -13.01
N PRO A 50 8.89 -2.34 -11.84
CA PRO A 50 9.14 -0.91 -11.70
C PRO A 50 10.44 -0.47 -12.39
N GLU A 51 10.50 0.80 -12.77
CA GLU A 51 11.75 1.51 -13.02
C GLU A 51 12.23 2.07 -11.66
N ILE A 52 13.36 1.59 -11.15
CA ILE A 52 13.90 2.04 -9.86
C ILE A 52 14.93 3.15 -10.12
N PRO A 53 14.74 4.38 -9.60
CA PRO A 53 15.61 5.51 -9.93
C PRO A 53 17.02 5.38 -9.34
N SER A 54 17.17 4.74 -8.18
CA SER A 54 18.46 4.54 -7.52
C SER A 54 18.45 3.27 -6.66
N THR A 55 19.61 2.66 -6.46
CA THR A 55 19.71 1.49 -5.58
C THR A 55 19.43 1.93 -4.14
N GLY A 56 18.51 1.26 -3.46
CA GLY A 56 18.10 1.67 -2.11
C GLY A 56 16.96 0.84 -1.52
N GLN A 57 16.52 1.24 -0.33
CA GLN A 57 15.38 0.63 0.37
C GLN A 57 14.08 1.33 -0.02
N TYR A 58 13.09 0.56 -0.46
CA TYR A 58 11.79 1.06 -0.87
C TYR A 58 10.66 0.31 -0.15
N ALA A 59 9.71 1.08 0.38
CA ALA A 59 8.43 0.54 0.83
C ALA A 59 7.62 0.02 -0.36
N VAL A 60 6.98 -1.14 -0.21
CA VAL A 60 6.15 -1.77 -1.25
C VAL A 60 4.72 -1.81 -0.75
N TYR A 61 3.81 -1.29 -1.59
CA TYR A 61 2.37 -1.34 -1.36
C TYR A 61 1.67 -1.98 -2.55
N VAL A 62 0.55 -2.64 -2.28
CA VAL A 62 -0.35 -3.17 -3.30
C VAL A 62 -1.75 -2.58 -3.11
N SER A 63 -2.49 -2.45 -4.19
CA SER A 63 -3.92 -2.20 -4.17
C SER A 63 -4.64 -3.30 -4.94
N TYR A 64 -5.91 -3.47 -4.60
CA TYR A 64 -6.81 -4.44 -5.20
C TYR A 64 -8.25 -4.02 -4.91
N GLN A 65 -9.21 -4.68 -5.56
CA GLN A 65 -10.62 -4.50 -5.28
C GLN A 65 -11.17 -5.68 -4.45
N THR A 66 -11.86 -5.36 -3.36
CA THR A 66 -12.61 -6.36 -2.60
C THR A 66 -13.94 -6.66 -3.30
N LEU A 67 -14.22 -7.94 -3.52
CA LEU A 67 -15.45 -8.48 -4.11
C LEU A 67 -16.08 -9.50 -3.15
N PRO A 68 -17.39 -9.79 -3.27
CA PRO A 68 -18.07 -10.74 -2.39
C PRO A 68 -17.42 -12.14 -2.30
N ASN A 69 -16.75 -12.59 -3.35
CA ASN A 69 -16.08 -13.90 -3.43
C ASN A 69 -14.54 -13.80 -3.43
N SER A 70 -13.97 -12.72 -2.88
CA SER A 70 -12.52 -12.52 -2.85
C SER A 70 -11.76 -13.60 -2.08
N ALA A 71 -10.57 -13.97 -2.56
CA ALA A 71 -9.65 -14.85 -1.86
C ALA A 71 -9.09 -14.16 -0.60
N ASP A 72 -8.90 -14.93 0.47
CA ASP A 72 -8.27 -14.47 1.71
C ASP A 72 -6.77 -14.81 1.80
N ASP A 73 -6.24 -15.50 0.78
CA ASP A 73 -4.86 -15.97 0.72
C ASP A 73 -4.19 -15.63 -0.64
N ALA A 74 -4.52 -14.48 -1.22
CA ALA A 74 -3.92 -14.03 -2.49
C ALA A 74 -2.39 -13.94 -2.36
N LEU A 75 -1.67 -14.70 -3.20
CA LEU A 75 -0.22 -14.89 -3.06
C LEU A 75 0.57 -13.85 -3.85
N TYR A 76 1.14 -12.88 -3.14
CA TYR A 76 2.11 -11.92 -3.67
C TYR A 76 3.53 -12.41 -3.41
N THR A 77 4.42 -12.26 -4.39
CA THR A 77 5.86 -12.48 -4.26
C THR A 77 6.59 -11.20 -4.63
N VAL A 78 7.38 -10.67 -3.70
CA VAL A 78 8.28 -9.54 -3.94
C VAL A 78 9.67 -10.10 -4.24
N TYR A 79 10.17 -9.82 -5.45
CA TYR A 79 11.55 -10.05 -5.85
C TYR A 79 12.35 -8.78 -5.57
N HIS A 80 13.42 -8.91 -4.80
CA HIS A 80 14.24 -7.80 -4.35
C HIS A 80 15.71 -8.23 -4.29
N LYS A 81 16.64 -7.28 -4.06
CA LYS A 81 18.10 -7.52 -4.03
C LYS A 81 18.53 -8.64 -3.07
N GLY A 82 17.73 -8.90 -2.02
CA GLY A 82 18.00 -9.92 -1.01
C GLY A 82 17.38 -11.30 -1.29
N GLY A 83 16.76 -11.50 -2.45
CA GLY A 83 16.04 -12.72 -2.81
C GLY A 83 14.55 -12.47 -3.01
N THR A 84 13.71 -13.36 -2.48
CA THR A 84 12.26 -13.27 -2.61
C THR A 84 11.56 -13.36 -1.26
N THR A 85 10.48 -12.59 -1.11
CA THR A 85 9.60 -12.65 0.06
C THR A 85 8.16 -12.85 -0.40
N GLN A 86 7.43 -13.78 0.23
CA GLN A 86 6.07 -14.13 -0.12
C GLN A 86 5.06 -13.66 0.94
N PHE A 87 3.90 -13.19 0.48
CA PHE A 87 2.80 -12.69 1.30
C PHE A 87 1.49 -13.32 0.87
N LYS A 88 0.71 -13.81 1.84
CA LYS A 88 -0.70 -14.13 1.65
C LYS A 88 -1.52 -12.94 2.12
N VAL A 89 -2.22 -12.29 1.19
CA VAL A 89 -3.01 -11.09 1.46
C VAL A 89 -4.49 -11.43 1.46
N ASN A 90 -5.21 -10.98 2.50
CA ASN A 90 -6.65 -11.14 2.58
C ASN A 90 -7.37 -10.06 1.76
N GLN A 91 -7.78 -10.40 0.53
CA GLN A 91 -8.49 -9.45 -0.34
C GLN A 91 -9.98 -9.26 0.00
N GLN A 92 -10.49 -9.91 1.04
CA GLN A 92 -11.84 -9.69 1.57
C GLN A 92 -11.95 -8.35 2.34
N MET A 93 -10.84 -7.67 2.56
CA MET A 93 -10.77 -6.39 3.26
C MET A 93 -9.68 -5.49 2.68
N GLY A 94 -9.75 -4.19 2.95
CA GLY A 94 -8.73 -3.22 2.53
C GLY A 94 -8.73 -2.89 1.04
N GLY A 95 -9.70 -3.39 0.26
CA GLY A 95 -9.83 -3.03 -1.16
C GLY A 95 -10.01 -1.53 -1.36
N GLY A 96 -9.48 -0.99 -2.47
CA GLY A 96 -9.49 0.44 -2.76
C GLY A 96 -8.58 1.27 -1.84
N THR A 97 -7.57 0.64 -1.22
CA THR A 97 -6.55 1.34 -0.41
C THR A 97 -5.16 0.78 -0.69
N TRP A 98 -4.12 1.39 -0.11
CA TRP A 98 -2.74 0.89 -0.17
C TRP A 98 -2.46 -0.06 0.99
N ILE A 99 -2.17 -1.32 0.68
CA ILE A 99 -1.77 -2.34 1.65
C ILE A 99 -0.25 -2.48 1.63
N TYR A 100 0.38 -2.22 2.78
CA TYR A 100 1.83 -2.31 2.94
C TYR A 100 2.29 -3.76 3.05
N LEU A 101 3.26 -4.16 2.24
CA LEU A 101 3.88 -5.50 2.30
C LEU A 101 5.19 -5.50 3.07
N GLY A 102 5.98 -4.43 2.97
CA GLY A 102 7.30 -4.37 3.59
C GLY A 102 8.22 -3.35 2.93
N THR A 103 9.44 -3.26 3.44
CA THR A 103 10.51 -2.43 2.86
C THR A 103 11.65 -3.33 2.43
N PHE A 104 12.04 -3.22 1.16
CA PHE A 104 13.03 -4.10 0.55
C PHE A 104 14.08 -3.31 -0.20
N GLY A 105 15.26 -3.92 -0.35
CA GLY A 105 16.34 -3.37 -1.15
C GLY A 105 16.12 -3.64 -2.63
N PHE A 106 16.18 -2.63 -3.46
CA PHE A 106 16.09 -2.74 -4.91
C PHE A 106 17.36 -2.18 -5.58
N ASN A 107 17.76 -2.78 -6.70
CA ASN A 107 18.78 -2.21 -7.57
C ASN A 107 18.15 -1.18 -8.51
N ALA A 108 18.91 -0.14 -8.88
CA ALA A 108 18.49 0.84 -9.87
C ALA A 108 18.17 0.18 -11.24
N GLY A 109 17.34 0.86 -12.02
CA GLY A 109 16.88 0.44 -13.34
C GLY A 109 15.62 -0.44 -13.30
N ARG A 110 15.09 -0.74 -14.48
CA ARG A 110 14.05 -1.76 -14.68
C ARG A 110 14.69 -3.13 -14.91
N ASN A 111 14.51 -4.05 -13.97
CA ASN A 111 15.07 -5.39 -14.02
C ASN A 111 14.08 -6.44 -13.50
N ASN A 112 14.15 -7.67 -14.03
CA ASN A 112 13.25 -8.76 -13.64
C ASN A 112 13.52 -9.34 -12.24
N GLU A 113 14.64 -8.97 -11.63
CA GLU A 113 15.04 -9.35 -10.27
C GLU A 113 14.39 -8.43 -9.21
N CYS A 114 13.82 -7.31 -9.65
CA CYS A 114 13.19 -6.27 -8.84
C CYS A 114 11.74 -6.10 -9.30
N LYS A 115 10.83 -6.99 -8.87
CA LYS A 115 9.43 -6.99 -9.31
C LYS A 115 8.48 -7.50 -8.24
N VAL A 116 7.20 -7.23 -8.43
CA VAL A 116 6.11 -7.82 -7.64
C VAL A 116 5.31 -8.74 -8.55
N VAL A 117 4.98 -9.94 -8.07
CA VAL A 117 4.18 -10.93 -8.80
C VAL A 117 3.00 -11.36 -7.96
N LEU A 118 1.80 -11.34 -8.53
CA LEU A 118 0.59 -11.91 -7.94
C LEU A 118 0.22 -13.19 -8.69
N SER A 119 0.04 -14.29 -7.96
CA SER A 119 -0.38 -15.58 -8.52
C SER A 119 -1.83 -15.88 -8.19
N ASN A 120 -2.54 -16.56 -9.09
CA ASN A 120 -3.87 -17.10 -8.80
C ASN A 120 -3.86 -18.43 -8.02
N LEU A 121 -2.72 -18.85 -7.47
CA LEU A 121 -2.65 -20.02 -6.58
C LEU A 121 -3.26 -19.71 -5.22
N SER A 122 -4.12 -20.61 -4.75
CA SER A 122 -4.78 -20.51 -3.44
C SER A 122 -5.02 -21.90 -2.86
N SER A 123 -5.16 -21.97 -1.54
CA SER A 123 -5.66 -23.18 -0.87
C SER A 123 -7.12 -23.50 -1.22
N LYS A 124 -7.88 -22.49 -1.68
CA LYS A 124 -9.31 -22.55 -2.03
C LYS A 124 -9.50 -22.30 -3.52
N VAL A 125 -10.20 -23.20 -4.21
CA VAL A 125 -10.51 -23.08 -5.64
C VAL A 125 -11.79 -22.26 -5.82
N GLY A 126 -11.93 -21.53 -6.94
CA GLY A 126 -13.17 -20.82 -7.27
C GLY A 126 -13.35 -19.49 -6.53
N ARG A 127 -12.35 -19.03 -5.78
CA ARG A 127 -12.32 -17.68 -5.21
C ARG A 127 -11.82 -16.70 -6.27
N ILE A 128 -12.05 -15.40 -6.06
CA ILE A 128 -11.61 -14.36 -6.97
C ILE A 128 -10.39 -13.65 -6.38
N ILE A 129 -9.35 -13.50 -7.20
CA ILE A 129 -8.24 -12.58 -6.92
C ILE A 129 -8.39 -11.39 -7.86
N THR A 130 -8.20 -10.19 -7.33
CA THR A 130 -8.13 -8.96 -8.12
C THR A 130 -6.72 -8.37 -8.08
N ALA A 131 -6.31 -7.78 -9.20
CA ALA A 131 -5.03 -7.12 -9.40
C ALA A 131 -5.29 -5.70 -9.87
N ASP A 132 -4.80 -4.71 -9.14
CA ASP A 132 -4.99 -3.29 -9.48
C ASP A 132 -3.63 -2.62 -9.67
N ALA A 133 -3.00 -2.13 -8.60
CA ALA A 133 -1.73 -1.41 -8.70
C ALA A 133 -0.70 -1.83 -7.64
N VAL A 134 0.56 -1.48 -7.92
CA VAL A 134 1.69 -1.60 -7.01
C VAL A 134 2.38 -0.25 -6.92
N LYS A 135 2.75 0.15 -5.71
CA LYS A 135 3.53 1.36 -5.44
C LYS A 135 4.86 0.98 -4.78
N ILE A 136 5.96 1.44 -5.35
CA ILE A 136 7.32 1.26 -4.85
C ILE A 136 7.85 2.63 -4.41
N GLY A 137 8.22 2.76 -3.14
CA GLY A 137 8.59 4.04 -2.52
C GLY A 137 7.40 4.81 -1.93
N GLY A 138 7.73 5.90 -1.23
CA GLY A 138 6.73 6.70 -0.50
C GLY A 138 7.32 7.84 0.34
N GLY A 139 8.41 8.45 -0.10
CA GLY A 139 8.88 9.71 0.48
C GLY A 139 8.06 10.87 -0.09
N MET A 140 7.33 11.58 0.79
CA MET A 140 6.33 12.63 0.52
C MET A 140 5.01 12.10 -0.04
N GLY A 141 3.98 12.06 0.82
CA GLY A 141 2.65 11.57 0.46
C GLY A 141 2.00 12.37 -0.67
N ASN A 142 1.28 11.66 -1.55
CA ASN A 142 0.53 12.25 -2.65
C ASN A 142 -0.83 12.85 -2.20
N ILE A 143 -1.01 13.02 -0.89
CA ILE A 143 -2.11 13.76 -0.29
C ILE A 143 -1.48 15.03 0.25
N ALA A 144 -1.96 16.20 -0.19
CA ALA A 144 -1.64 17.46 0.46
C ALA A 144 -2.21 17.41 1.89
N ARG A 145 -1.47 16.84 2.83
CA ARG A 145 -1.66 17.14 4.24
C ARG A 145 -1.27 18.62 4.33
N ARG A 146 -2.26 19.52 4.36
CA ARG A 146 -2.01 20.90 4.81
C ARG A 146 -1.27 20.75 6.13
N ILE A 147 0.02 21.06 6.14
CA ILE A 147 0.71 21.34 7.39
C ILE A 147 -0.05 22.56 7.92
N SER A 148 -0.80 22.39 9.01
CA SER A 148 -1.29 23.54 9.76
C SER A 148 -0.10 24.46 9.99
N ASN A 149 -0.27 25.78 9.84
CA ASN A 149 0.81 26.73 10.14
C ASN A 149 1.32 26.63 11.59
N GLU A 150 0.61 25.87 12.43
CA GLU A 150 1.08 25.31 13.69
C GLU A 150 1.77 23.97 13.39
N GLY A 151 3.11 23.99 13.38
CA GLY A 151 3.98 22.91 12.91
C GLY A 151 3.66 21.51 13.45
N ALA A 152 4.20 20.49 12.77
CA ALA A 152 4.02 19.10 13.14
C ALA A 152 4.43 18.86 14.61
N THR A 153 3.49 18.37 15.41
CA THR A 153 3.79 17.85 16.75
C THR A 153 4.45 16.49 16.63
N GLU A 154 5.47 16.23 17.45
CA GLU A 154 6.13 14.93 17.50
C GLU A 154 5.14 13.84 17.93
N ASN A 155 5.21 12.67 17.28
CA ASN A 155 4.48 11.49 17.72
C ASN A 155 5.13 10.93 19.00
N LEU A 156 4.73 11.48 20.15
CA LEU A 156 5.12 10.98 21.46
C LEU A 156 4.32 9.71 21.78
N LYS A 157 5.02 8.67 22.24
CA LYS A 157 4.41 7.41 22.67
C LYS A 157 3.53 7.69 23.90
N SER A 158 2.35 7.08 24.02
CA SER A 158 1.45 7.32 25.16
C SER A 158 2.04 6.98 26.54
N SER A 159 3.20 6.30 26.58
CA SER A 159 3.95 5.97 27.79
C SER A 159 5.00 7.02 28.19
N ASP A 160 5.13 8.13 27.46
CA ASP A 160 6.18 9.13 27.65
C ASP A 160 5.74 10.16 28.71
N THR A 161 6.32 10.13 29.90
CA THR A 161 5.94 10.97 31.06
C THR A 161 6.56 12.38 31.05
N ARG A 162 7.18 12.80 29.94
CA ARG A 162 7.86 14.10 29.80
C ARG A 162 6.95 15.34 29.93
N ASN A 163 5.62 15.18 30.02
CA ASN A 163 4.66 16.26 30.22
C ASN A 163 4.13 16.43 31.66
N LEU A 164 4.71 15.76 32.67
CA LEU A 164 4.25 15.87 34.06
C LEU A 164 4.97 16.93 34.93
N GLN A 165 5.72 17.88 34.35
CA GLN A 165 6.51 18.84 35.15
C GLN A 165 6.17 20.33 35.02
N ASN A 166 5.05 20.73 34.39
CA ASN A 166 4.67 22.14 34.35
C ASN A 166 3.30 22.43 34.99
N THR A 167 3.17 22.13 36.29
CA THR A 167 2.08 22.65 37.13
C THR A 167 2.59 23.07 38.51
N HIS A 168 3.20 24.26 38.62
CA HIS A 168 3.05 25.20 39.74
C HIS A 168 4.04 26.35 39.60
N THR A 169 3.52 27.58 39.47
CA THR A 169 3.77 28.72 40.38
C THR A 169 3.11 29.96 39.76
N GLY A 170 1.90 30.27 40.23
CA GLY A 170 1.35 31.62 40.08
C GLY A 170 2.01 32.53 41.11
N ASN A 171 2.71 33.58 40.65
CA ASN A 171 3.15 34.66 41.52
C ASN A 171 2.10 35.77 41.50
N ILE A 172 1.45 35.94 42.65
CA ILE A 172 0.67 37.12 43.04
C ILE A 172 1.68 38.17 43.52
N GLN A 173 1.61 39.40 43.00
CA GLN A 173 2.02 40.56 43.78
C GLN A 173 1.27 41.83 43.35
N ASP A 174 0.58 42.42 44.32
CA ASP A 174 -0.20 43.65 44.30
C ASP A 174 0.62 44.89 43.91
N ARG A 175 -0.02 45.88 43.27
CA ARG A 175 -0.27 47.21 43.88
C ARG A 175 -1.10 48.17 43.02
N VAL A 176 -2.15 48.67 43.68
CA VAL A 176 -2.85 49.96 43.57
C VAL A 176 -1.97 51.13 43.07
N THR A 177 -2.45 51.91 42.09
CA THR A 177 -2.90 53.31 42.23
C THR A 177 -3.88 53.62 41.10
#